data_AF-A0A1Y3UI19-F1
#
_entry.id   AF-A0A1Y3UI19-F1
#
_cell.length_a   1.000
_cell.length_b   1.000
_cell.length_c   1.000
_cell.angle_alpha   90.00
_cell.angle_beta   90.00
_cell.angle_gamma   90.00
#
_symmetry.space_group_name_H-M   'P 1'
#
loop_
_entity.id
_entity.type
_entity.pdbx_description
1 polymer ?
#
loop_
_entity_poly.entity_id
_entity_poly.type
_entity_poly.pdbx_seq_one_letter_code
_entity_poly.pdbx_strand_id
1 'polypeptide(L)'
;MKRLKADWTLVRDFVDFALKQNRERWLPELSSLINRELLYLDTSPKYPNPPRFRFKNSFVTAIAEEHFGTAGIDATAITSMKDIDNHLATCRERFAWKTIAQIAEALGLKLAQGKPAKSLTEQAIVQMLTGHPGKLRNVELFTKASITCSSVTITTSGKRTEDMKVEPSLDFDDLLDPEASFEDSTLASQFIGTSIICAVFEESPHETDRMNNRFLGFKRLWLGELSQDAQRLWETIRDLVFNNKLVDVPVLDRNGKPKLSRITGLPSSAPNWPKSRDGVLFLRGSGRNARDKTVSINGVRMYRQNVWVKGIWIAEQLSRYEYL
;
A
#
# COMPACT_ATOMS: atom_id res chain seq x y z
N MET A 1 -12.85 22.24 -4.62
CA MET A 1 -12.04 23.33 -5.20
C MET A 1 -10.81 23.72 -4.36
N LYS A 2 -10.92 23.93 -3.03
CA LYS A 2 -9.77 24.33 -2.18
C LYS A 2 -8.57 23.36 -2.23
N ARG A 3 -8.81 22.05 -2.15
CA ARG A 3 -7.78 20.98 -2.19
C ARG A 3 -6.96 21.00 -3.50
N LEU A 4 -7.62 21.06 -4.65
CA LEU A 4 -6.95 21.15 -5.95
C LEU A 4 -6.13 22.44 -6.11
N LYS A 5 -6.63 23.56 -5.56
CA LYS A 5 -5.87 24.81 -5.55
C LYS A 5 -4.59 24.68 -4.71
N ALA A 6 -4.65 23.97 -3.58
CA ALA A 6 -3.48 23.73 -2.73
C ALA A 6 -2.43 22.87 -3.46
N ASP A 7 -2.85 21.74 -4.04
CA ASP A 7 -1.96 20.88 -4.85
C ASP A 7 -1.31 21.66 -6.00
N TRP A 8 -2.10 22.41 -6.78
CA TRP A 8 -1.59 23.21 -7.89
C TRP A 8 -0.58 24.27 -7.42
N THR A 9 -0.85 24.92 -6.29
CA THR A 9 0.04 25.93 -5.72
C THR A 9 1.38 25.33 -5.34
N LEU A 10 1.40 24.14 -4.71
CA LEU A 10 2.64 23.43 -4.37
C LEU A 10 3.47 23.11 -5.61
N VAL A 11 2.86 22.59 -6.68
CA VAL A 11 3.60 22.28 -7.91
C VAL A 11 4.11 23.55 -8.58
N ARG A 12 3.26 24.58 -8.74
CA ARG A 12 3.66 25.86 -9.33
C ARG A 12 4.84 26.47 -8.59
N ASP A 13 4.76 26.56 -7.27
CA ASP A 13 5.78 27.22 -6.45
C ASP A 13 7.11 26.46 -6.52
N PHE A 14 7.06 25.13 -6.55
CA PHE A 14 8.27 24.31 -6.76
C PHE A 14 8.88 24.47 -8.16
N VAL A 15 8.04 24.49 -9.21
CA VAL A 15 8.52 24.70 -10.58
C VAL A 15 9.14 26.09 -10.72
N ASP A 16 8.50 27.13 -10.21
CA ASP A 16 9.04 28.49 -10.19
C ASP A 16 10.39 28.56 -9.46
N PHE A 17 10.51 27.87 -8.32
CA PHE A 17 11.77 27.74 -7.60
C PHE A 17 12.83 27.03 -8.44
N ALA A 18 12.52 25.88 -9.04
CA ALA A 18 13.43 25.09 -9.85
C ALA A 18 13.96 25.89 -11.06
N LEU A 19 13.07 26.62 -11.74
CA LEU A 19 13.41 27.46 -12.89
C LEU A 19 14.31 28.65 -12.51
N LYS A 20 14.12 29.24 -11.33
CA LYS A 20 14.94 30.36 -10.83
C LYS A 20 16.32 29.93 -10.32
N GLN A 21 16.45 28.70 -9.83
CA GLN A 21 17.68 28.21 -9.19
C GLN A 21 18.55 27.40 -10.14
N ASN A 22 18.12 26.17 -10.45
CA ASN A 22 18.82 25.27 -11.37
C ASN A 22 17.83 24.21 -11.85
N ARG A 23 17.34 24.41 -13.08
CA ARG A 23 16.32 23.58 -13.70
C ARG A 23 16.71 22.10 -13.71
N GLU A 24 17.94 21.80 -14.14
CA GLU A 24 18.41 20.43 -14.33
C GLU A 24 18.62 19.68 -13.02
N ARG A 25 18.90 20.41 -11.94
CA ARG A 25 19.00 19.84 -10.59
C ARG A 25 17.65 19.59 -9.95
N TRP A 26 16.73 20.55 -10.04
CA TRP A 26 15.52 20.56 -9.22
C TRP A 26 14.28 19.98 -9.90
N LEU A 27 14.13 20.10 -11.23
CA LEU A 27 12.99 19.45 -11.92
C LEU A 27 12.98 17.92 -11.80
N PRO A 28 14.12 17.19 -11.79
CA PRO A 28 14.12 15.76 -11.45
C PRO A 28 13.46 15.42 -10.11
N GLU A 29 13.53 16.35 -9.16
CA GLU A 29 13.01 16.16 -7.80
C GLU A 29 11.52 16.49 -7.68
N LEU A 30 10.86 16.97 -8.74
CA LEU A 30 9.44 17.31 -8.70
C LEU A 30 8.59 16.11 -8.25
N SER A 31 8.77 14.96 -8.90
CA SER A 31 7.96 13.77 -8.60
C SER A 31 8.39 13.07 -7.30
N SER A 32 9.64 13.25 -6.83
CA SER A 32 10.13 12.64 -5.59
C SER A 32 9.74 13.46 -4.36
N LEU A 33 9.83 14.79 -4.43
CA LEU A 33 9.61 15.70 -3.31
C LEU A 33 8.19 16.25 -3.25
N ILE A 34 7.57 16.55 -4.40
CA ILE A 34 6.26 17.20 -4.42
C ILE A 34 5.12 16.19 -4.45
N ASN A 35 5.19 15.12 -5.25
CA ASN A 35 4.07 14.16 -5.35
C ASN A 35 3.69 13.54 -3.99
N ARG A 36 4.63 13.41 -3.05
CA ARG A 36 4.34 12.91 -1.68
C ARG A 36 3.49 13.89 -0.85
N GLU A 37 3.46 15.17 -1.21
CA GLU A 37 2.69 16.22 -0.53
C GLU A 37 1.37 16.55 -1.23
N LEU A 38 1.14 16.03 -2.43
CA LEU A 38 -0.09 16.25 -3.20
C LEU A 38 -1.20 15.30 -2.76
N LEU A 39 -2.41 15.85 -2.60
CA LEU A 39 -3.56 15.08 -2.14
C LEU A 39 -4.27 14.35 -3.29
N TYR A 40 -4.62 15.07 -4.36
CA TYR A 40 -5.42 14.57 -5.50
C TYR A 40 -4.69 14.60 -6.83
N LEU A 41 -3.61 15.39 -6.93
CA LEU A 41 -2.78 15.44 -8.13
C LEU A 41 -1.53 14.58 -8.00
N ASP A 42 -0.98 14.20 -9.14
CA ASP A 42 0.40 13.76 -9.27
C ASP A 42 1.05 14.32 -10.54
N THR A 43 2.38 14.15 -10.63
CA THR A 43 3.17 14.47 -11.81
C THR A 43 3.87 13.22 -12.34
N SER A 44 3.71 12.95 -13.64
CA SER A 44 4.32 11.83 -14.36
C SER A 44 4.26 12.05 -15.89
N PRO A 45 5.19 11.52 -16.71
CA PRO A 45 6.40 10.77 -16.34
C PRO A 45 7.41 11.64 -15.58
N LYS A 46 8.41 11.00 -14.95
CA LYS A 46 9.51 11.72 -14.29
C LYS A 46 10.40 12.41 -15.35
N TYR A 47 11.01 13.54 -14.96
CA TYR A 47 12.04 14.22 -15.75
C TYR A 47 13.15 13.21 -16.19
N PRO A 48 13.76 13.35 -17.39
CA PRO A 48 13.71 14.47 -18.34
C PRO A 48 12.44 14.53 -19.21
N ASN A 49 11.56 13.53 -19.13
CA ASN A 49 10.31 13.58 -19.86
C ASN A 49 9.43 14.70 -19.31
N PRO A 50 8.73 15.49 -20.16
CA PRO A 50 7.86 16.56 -19.69
C PRO A 50 6.77 16.01 -18.74
N PRO A 51 6.81 16.34 -17.43
CA PRO A 51 5.83 15.81 -16.49
C PRO A 51 4.45 16.42 -16.78
N ARG A 52 3.43 15.56 -16.82
CA ARG A 52 2.03 15.96 -16.99
C ARG A 52 1.39 16.10 -15.62
N PHE A 53 0.47 17.06 -15.50
CA PHE A 53 -0.46 17.12 -14.37
C PHE A 53 -1.53 16.05 -14.56
N ARG A 54 -1.73 15.21 -13.55
CA ARG A 54 -2.75 14.18 -13.60
C ARG A 54 -3.54 14.18 -12.31
N PHE A 55 -4.81 13.82 -12.41
CA PHE A 55 -5.55 13.38 -11.23
C PHE A 55 -5.08 11.97 -10.87
N LYS A 56 -4.89 11.71 -9.58
CA LYS A 56 -4.64 10.35 -9.11
C LYS A 56 -5.82 9.47 -9.52
N ASN A 57 -5.55 8.23 -9.92
CA ASN A 57 -6.60 7.27 -10.33
C ASN A 57 -7.68 7.13 -9.25
N SER A 58 -7.29 7.08 -7.97
CA SER A 58 -8.26 6.97 -6.88
C SER A 58 -9.23 8.16 -6.79
N PHE A 59 -8.78 9.37 -7.15
CA PHE A 59 -9.62 10.56 -7.18
C PHE A 59 -10.64 10.47 -8.32
N VAL A 60 -10.20 10.04 -9.50
CA VAL A 60 -11.07 9.83 -10.66
C VAL A 60 -12.09 8.72 -10.40
N THR A 61 -11.65 7.56 -9.88
CA THR A 61 -12.53 6.45 -9.48
C THR A 61 -13.58 6.92 -8.49
N ALA A 62 -13.19 7.67 -7.46
CA ALA A 62 -14.14 8.17 -6.47
C ALA A 62 -15.15 9.18 -7.05
N ILE A 63 -14.77 10.01 -8.03
CA ILE A 63 -15.72 10.87 -8.74
C ILE A 63 -16.73 10.03 -9.53
N ALA A 64 -16.25 8.99 -10.24
CA ALA A 64 -17.13 8.09 -10.97
C ALA A 64 -18.10 7.37 -10.02
N GLU A 65 -17.60 6.83 -8.92
CA GLU A 65 -18.40 6.16 -7.88
C GLU A 65 -19.44 7.10 -7.24
N GLU A 66 -19.10 8.36 -6.98
CA GLU A 66 -20.04 9.38 -6.49
C GLU A 66 -21.14 9.66 -7.51
N HIS A 67 -20.78 9.76 -8.80
CA HIS A 67 -21.73 9.97 -9.89
C HIS A 67 -22.65 8.75 -10.11
N PHE A 68 -22.16 7.54 -9.85
CA PHE A 68 -22.88 6.28 -10.04
C PHE A 68 -23.47 5.66 -8.74
N GLY A 69 -23.41 6.36 -7.60
CA GLY A 69 -24.32 6.13 -6.47
C GLY A 69 -23.76 5.54 -5.16
N THR A 70 -22.47 5.65 -4.86
CA THR A 70 -21.95 5.29 -3.52
C THR A 70 -21.50 6.51 -2.74
N ALA A 71 -22.32 6.95 -1.78
CA ALA A 71 -22.04 8.10 -0.92
C ALA A 71 -20.97 7.77 0.13
N GLY A 72 -20.01 8.67 0.30
CA GLY A 72 -18.97 8.61 1.31
C GLY A 72 -19.18 9.60 2.46
N ILE A 73 -18.39 9.44 3.52
CA ILE A 73 -18.41 10.28 4.73
C ILE A 73 -17.55 11.54 4.49
N ASP A 74 -18.13 12.71 4.78
CA ASP A 74 -17.52 14.02 4.57
C ASP A 74 -16.45 14.34 5.63
N ALA A 75 -15.24 14.68 5.15
CA ALA A 75 -14.10 15.08 5.97
C ALA A 75 -13.71 16.53 5.65
N THR A 76 -14.65 17.46 5.85
CA THR A 76 -14.55 18.89 5.48
C THR A 76 -13.35 19.64 6.03
N ALA A 77 -12.76 19.19 7.14
CA ALA A 77 -11.64 19.88 7.81
C ALA A 77 -10.27 19.61 7.20
N ILE A 78 -10.10 18.51 6.45
CA ILE A 78 -8.81 18.14 5.86
C ILE A 78 -8.69 18.73 4.46
N THR A 79 -7.69 19.59 4.25
CA THR A 79 -7.44 20.27 2.98
C THR A 79 -6.06 20.01 2.38
N SER A 80 -5.16 19.40 3.15
CA SER A 80 -3.78 19.10 2.78
C SER A 80 -3.28 17.80 3.44
N MET A 81 -2.15 17.27 2.97
CA MET A 81 -1.47 16.15 3.65
C MET A 81 -1.03 16.51 5.07
N LYS A 82 -0.70 17.78 5.33
CA LYS A 82 -0.36 18.27 6.67
C LYS A 82 -1.53 18.18 7.64
N ASP A 83 -2.76 18.44 7.18
CA ASP A 83 -3.95 18.29 8.03
C ASP A 83 -4.16 16.82 8.42
N ILE A 84 -3.82 15.88 7.54
CA ILE A 84 -3.82 14.44 7.85
C ILE A 84 -2.74 14.13 8.88
N ASP A 85 -1.50 14.60 8.68
CA ASP A 85 -0.40 14.37 9.61
C ASP A 85 -0.71 14.94 11.02
N ASN A 86 -1.33 16.12 11.10
CA ASN A 86 -1.81 16.71 12.37
C ASN A 86 -2.88 15.84 13.04
N HIS A 87 -3.84 15.32 12.27
CA HIS A 87 -4.88 14.42 12.80
C HIS A 87 -4.28 13.13 13.36
N LEU A 88 -3.29 12.56 12.64
CA LEU A 88 -2.56 11.38 13.09
C LEU A 88 -1.80 11.64 14.41
N ALA A 89 -1.20 12.82 14.54
CA ALA A 89 -0.53 13.25 15.78
C ALA A 89 -1.49 13.33 16.96
N THR A 90 -2.68 13.92 16.78
CA THR A 90 -3.72 13.92 17.82
C THR A 90 -4.16 12.51 18.22
N CYS A 91 -4.28 11.59 17.26
CA CYS A 91 -4.56 10.18 17.56
C CYS A 91 -3.42 9.55 18.38
N ARG A 92 -2.16 9.85 18.04
CA ARG A 92 -1.00 9.34 18.77
C ARG A 92 -0.96 9.84 20.20
N GLU A 93 -1.18 11.12 20.46
CA GLU A 93 -1.23 11.69 21.82
C GLU A 93 -2.21 10.93 22.72
N ARG A 94 -3.34 10.48 22.16
CA ARG A 94 -4.37 9.75 22.92
C ARG A 94 -4.05 8.28 23.15
N PHE A 95 -3.42 7.61 22.18
CA PHE A 95 -3.33 6.15 22.14
C PHE A 95 -1.92 5.57 22.20
N ALA A 96 -0.87 6.37 22.07
CA ALA A 96 0.50 5.89 22.11
C ALA A 96 0.79 5.13 23.42
N TRP A 97 1.65 4.12 23.30
CA TRP A 97 2.10 3.22 24.36
C TRP A 97 1.04 2.28 24.93
N LYS A 98 -0.22 2.42 24.52
CA LYS A 98 -1.28 1.47 24.88
C LYS A 98 -1.14 0.19 24.07
N THR A 99 -1.47 -0.94 24.68
CA THR A 99 -1.61 -2.21 23.97
C THR A 99 -2.84 -2.19 23.06
N ILE A 100 -2.89 -3.08 22.07
CA ILE A 100 -4.11 -3.26 21.25
C ILE A 100 -5.32 -3.56 22.13
N ALA A 101 -5.17 -4.33 23.21
CA ALA A 101 -6.25 -4.61 24.16
C ALA A 101 -6.77 -3.35 24.85
N GLN A 102 -5.86 -2.51 25.36
CA GLN A 102 -6.22 -1.24 26.02
C GLN A 102 -6.87 -0.25 25.05
N ILE A 103 -6.41 -0.20 23.79
CA ILE A 103 -7.02 0.64 22.75
C ILE A 103 -8.42 0.13 22.44
N ALA A 104 -8.59 -1.17 22.25
CA ALA A 104 -9.90 -1.77 21.99
C ALA A 104 -10.89 -1.46 23.11
N GLU A 105 -10.47 -1.62 24.37
CA GLU A 105 -11.27 -1.27 25.55
C GLU A 105 -11.66 0.22 25.55
N ALA A 106 -10.70 1.13 25.34
CA ALA A 106 -10.94 2.58 25.30
C ALA A 106 -11.88 3.01 24.17
N LEU A 107 -12.00 2.21 23.11
CA LEU A 107 -12.90 2.43 21.97
C LEU A 107 -14.23 1.68 22.09
N GLY A 108 -14.43 0.92 23.18
CA GLY A 108 -15.62 0.08 23.38
C GLY A 108 -15.69 -1.12 22.44
N LEU A 109 -14.57 -1.52 21.82
CA LEU A 109 -14.48 -2.65 20.90
C LEU A 109 -14.41 -3.96 21.69
N LYS A 110 -15.37 -4.86 21.44
CA LYS A 110 -15.39 -6.20 22.04
C LYS A 110 -14.74 -7.21 21.12
N LEU A 111 -13.86 -8.05 21.67
CA LEU A 111 -13.42 -9.29 21.01
C LEU A 111 -14.62 -10.20 20.84
N ALA A 112 -15.16 -10.30 19.63
CA ALA A 112 -16.16 -11.31 19.32
C ALA A 112 -15.52 -12.70 19.47
N GLN A 113 -16.20 -13.63 20.15
CA GLN A 113 -15.68 -14.99 20.33
C GLN A 113 -15.30 -15.63 18.98
N GLY A 114 -14.11 -16.22 18.91
CA GLY A 114 -13.59 -16.91 17.73
C GLY A 114 -13.08 -16.00 16.59
N LYS A 115 -13.13 -14.67 16.70
CA LYS A 115 -12.51 -13.78 15.68
C LYS A 115 -11.01 -13.59 15.93
N PRO A 116 -10.18 -13.59 14.87
CA PRO A 116 -8.75 -13.38 15.02
C PRO A 116 -8.44 -11.95 15.44
N ALA A 117 -7.44 -11.77 16.32
CA ALA A 117 -6.95 -10.48 16.80
C ALA A 117 -6.66 -9.47 15.68
N LYS A 118 -6.25 -9.95 14.49
CA LYS A 118 -6.01 -9.12 13.29
C LYS A 118 -7.23 -8.30 12.86
N SER A 119 -8.44 -8.85 12.97
CA SER A 119 -9.68 -8.14 12.63
C SER A 119 -9.98 -7.03 13.64
N LEU A 120 -9.54 -7.18 14.90
CA LEU A 120 -9.73 -6.17 15.93
C LEU A 120 -8.70 -5.03 15.81
N THR A 121 -7.45 -5.34 15.48
CA THR A 121 -6.43 -4.32 15.21
C THR A 121 -6.88 -3.38 14.08
N GLU A 122 -7.42 -3.93 12.98
CA GLU A 122 -7.96 -3.13 11.88
C GLU A 122 -9.12 -2.23 12.34
N GLN A 123 -10.07 -2.78 13.10
CA GLN A 123 -11.20 -2.00 13.66
C GLN A 123 -10.73 -0.87 14.58
N ALA A 124 -9.76 -1.17 15.46
CA ALA A 124 -9.18 -0.17 16.35
C ALA A 124 -8.54 0.97 15.56
N ILE A 125 -7.71 0.66 14.56
CA ILE A 125 -7.08 1.67 13.71
C ILE A 125 -8.14 2.53 12.99
N VAL A 126 -9.15 1.90 12.39
CA VAL A 126 -10.20 2.65 11.68
C VAL A 126 -10.95 3.58 12.63
N GLN A 127 -11.31 3.11 13.82
CA GLN A 127 -12.05 3.93 14.78
C GLN A 127 -11.15 5.01 15.42
N MET A 128 -9.84 4.77 15.58
CA MET A 128 -8.88 5.82 15.96
C MET A 128 -8.86 6.95 14.92
N LEU A 129 -8.86 6.60 13.63
CA LEU A 129 -8.75 7.57 12.53
C LEU A 129 -10.06 8.29 12.22
N THR A 130 -11.20 7.61 12.38
CA THR A 130 -12.49 8.13 11.89
C THR A 130 -13.47 8.47 13.01
N GLY A 131 -13.18 8.05 14.25
CA GLY A 131 -14.12 8.08 15.36
C GLY A 131 -15.24 7.04 15.29
N HIS A 132 -15.36 6.30 14.17
CA HIS A 132 -16.48 5.40 13.90
C HIS A 132 -15.99 3.99 13.55
N PRO A 133 -16.78 2.93 13.85
CA PRO A 133 -16.45 1.58 13.41
C PRO A 133 -16.61 1.47 11.88
N GLY A 134 -15.76 0.67 11.21
CA GLY A 134 -15.86 0.47 9.77
C GLY A 134 -14.59 -0.08 9.14
N LYS A 135 -14.43 0.16 7.84
CA LYS A 135 -13.20 -0.09 7.08
C LYS A 135 -12.67 1.23 6.54
N LEU A 136 -11.35 1.41 6.50
CA LEU A 136 -10.76 2.67 6.03
C LEU A 136 -11.15 3.01 4.59
N ARG A 137 -11.27 2.00 3.72
CA ARG A 137 -11.71 2.17 2.32
C ARG A 137 -13.11 2.78 2.19
N ASN A 138 -13.91 2.79 3.25
CA ASN A 138 -15.24 3.39 3.27
C ASN A 138 -15.18 4.89 3.63
N VAL A 139 -13.99 5.43 3.93
CA VAL A 139 -13.78 6.84 4.22
C VAL A 139 -13.41 7.54 2.92
N GLU A 140 -14.33 8.36 2.42
CA GLU A 140 -14.24 8.99 1.10
C GLU A 140 -12.94 9.75 0.86
N LEU A 141 -12.51 10.51 1.87
CA LEU A 141 -11.29 11.30 1.79
C LEU A 141 -10.05 10.44 1.59
N PHE A 142 -9.92 9.34 2.33
CA PHE A 142 -8.75 8.45 2.21
C PHE A 142 -8.75 7.74 0.86
N THR A 143 -9.92 7.32 0.37
CA THR A 143 -10.09 6.78 -0.98
C THR A 143 -9.71 7.82 -2.05
N LYS A 144 -10.27 9.04 -2.00
CA LYS A 144 -9.95 10.13 -2.93
C LYS A 144 -8.48 10.52 -2.91
N ALA A 145 -7.80 10.44 -1.77
CA ALA A 145 -6.40 10.83 -1.59
C ALA A 145 -5.37 9.73 -1.96
N SER A 146 -5.81 8.54 -2.41
CA SER A 146 -4.94 7.36 -2.58
C SER A 146 -4.23 6.96 -1.28
N ILE A 147 -4.88 7.16 -0.13
CA ILE A 147 -4.34 6.83 1.18
C ILE A 147 -4.88 5.48 1.61
N THR A 148 -3.97 4.55 1.84
CA THR A 148 -4.28 3.28 2.49
C THR A 148 -3.71 3.27 3.90
N CYS A 149 -4.27 2.45 4.79
CA CYS A 149 -3.72 2.27 6.13
C CYS A 149 -3.43 0.80 6.37
N SER A 150 -2.23 0.54 6.86
CA SER A 150 -1.72 -0.79 7.16
C SER A 150 -1.16 -0.82 8.57
N SER A 151 -1.50 -1.86 9.33
CA SER A 151 -0.80 -2.15 10.58
C SER A 151 0.59 -2.71 10.26
N VAL A 152 1.62 -2.16 10.88
CA VAL A 152 2.99 -2.66 10.79
C VAL A 152 3.45 -3.03 12.20
N THR A 153 3.92 -4.26 12.38
CA THR A 153 4.48 -4.71 13.66
C THR A 153 6.00 -4.75 13.54
N ILE A 154 6.71 -4.13 14.48
CA ILE A 154 8.17 -4.17 14.63
C ILE A 154 8.57 -4.94 15.89
N THR A 155 9.74 -5.56 15.87
CA THR A 155 10.38 -6.09 17.09
C THR A 155 10.81 -4.95 18.00
N THR A 156 11.13 -5.26 19.26
CA THR A 156 11.75 -4.31 20.22
C THR A 156 13.09 -3.73 19.74
N SER A 157 13.75 -4.40 18.80
CA SER A 157 14.96 -3.90 18.11
C SER A 157 14.68 -3.11 16.83
N GLY A 158 13.41 -2.95 16.45
CA GLY A 158 12.97 -2.18 15.28
C GLY A 158 13.17 -2.85 13.92
N LYS A 159 13.48 -4.16 13.86
CA LYS A 159 14.03 -4.80 12.63
C LYS A 159 13.04 -5.63 11.81
N ARG A 160 12.10 -6.33 12.43
CA ARG A 160 11.24 -7.29 11.70
C ARG A 160 9.89 -6.69 11.42
N THR A 161 9.46 -6.69 10.16
CA THR A 161 8.05 -6.57 9.80
C THR A 161 7.67 -7.72 8.87
N GLU A 162 6.39 -8.11 8.88
CA GLU A 162 5.85 -8.98 7.83
C GLU A 162 5.90 -8.25 6.48
N ASP A 163 6.08 -8.98 5.39
CA ASP A 163 5.93 -8.40 4.05
C ASP A 163 4.54 -7.77 3.92
N MET A 164 4.46 -6.59 3.32
CA MET A 164 3.21 -5.86 3.17
C MET A 164 2.62 -6.08 1.79
N LYS A 165 1.37 -6.51 1.78
CA LYS A 165 0.56 -6.58 0.57
C LYS A 165 0.20 -5.17 0.10
N VAL A 166 0.43 -4.89 -1.18
CA VAL A 166 -0.08 -3.70 -1.86
C VAL A 166 -1.44 -4.04 -2.46
N GLU A 167 -2.41 -3.18 -2.22
CA GLU A 167 -3.77 -3.29 -2.76
C GLU A 167 -3.98 -2.24 -3.86
N PRO A 168 -4.82 -2.52 -4.87
CA PRO A 168 -5.57 -3.76 -5.08
C PRO A 168 -4.72 -4.92 -5.65
N SER A 169 -5.36 -6.07 -5.93
CA SER A 169 -4.75 -7.14 -6.73
C SER A 169 -4.45 -6.67 -8.15
N LEU A 170 -3.49 -7.32 -8.80
CA LEU A 170 -3.15 -7.04 -10.18
C LEU A 170 -4.37 -7.26 -11.10
N ASP A 171 -4.62 -6.28 -11.94
CA ASP A 171 -5.48 -6.41 -13.10
C ASP A 171 -4.61 -6.93 -14.26
N PHE A 172 -4.81 -8.20 -14.62
CA PHE A 172 -4.01 -8.82 -15.67
C PHE A 172 -4.45 -8.39 -17.07
N ASP A 173 -5.67 -7.87 -17.25
CA ASP A 173 -6.12 -7.39 -18.55
C ASP A 173 -5.40 -6.08 -18.88
N ASP A 174 -5.34 -5.15 -17.92
CA ASP A 174 -4.53 -3.93 -18.02
C ASP A 174 -3.03 -4.23 -18.12
N LEU A 175 -2.52 -5.11 -17.25
CA LEU A 175 -1.08 -5.39 -17.18
C LEU A 175 -0.55 -6.10 -18.44
N LEU A 176 -1.41 -6.78 -19.20
CA LEU A 176 -1.05 -7.52 -20.41
C LEU A 176 -1.55 -6.86 -21.71
N ASP A 177 -2.06 -5.63 -21.66
CA ASP A 177 -2.32 -4.84 -22.86
C ASP A 177 -0.99 -4.54 -23.58
N PRO A 178 -0.78 -5.00 -24.82
CA PRO A 178 0.46 -4.78 -25.57
C PRO A 178 0.81 -3.31 -25.76
N GLU A 179 -0.20 -2.43 -25.83
CA GLU A 179 -0.04 -0.99 -26.11
C GLU A 179 0.13 -0.15 -24.83
N ALA A 180 -0.10 -0.74 -23.65
CA ALA A 180 0.01 -0.04 -22.38
C ALA A 180 1.46 0.38 -22.07
N SER A 181 1.63 1.64 -21.67
CA SER A 181 2.85 2.13 -21.04
C SER A 181 2.88 1.76 -19.56
N PHE A 182 4.07 1.70 -18.96
CA PHE A 182 4.16 1.48 -17.52
C PHE A 182 3.46 2.62 -16.76
N GLU A 183 3.73 3.87 -17.10
CA GLU A 183 3.27 5.05 -16.37
C GLU A 183 1.75 5.22 -16.32
N ASP A 184 1.04 4.64 -17.29
CA ASP A 184 -0.42 4.68 -17.40
C ASP A 184 -1.07 3.37 -16.88
N SER A 185 -0.28 2.34 -16.55
CA SER A 185 -0.77 1.08 -16.02
C SER A 185 -1.35 1.18 -14.60
N THR A 186 -2.29 0.30 -14.30
CA THR A 186 -2.83 0.12 -12.94
C THR A 186 -1.75 -0.22 -11.92
N LEU A 187 -0.74 -1.02 -12.29
CA LEU A 187 0.39 -1.35 -11.42
C LEU A 187 1.17 -0.10 -11.03
N ALA A 188 1.52 0.77 -11.98
CA ALA A 188 2.24 1.99 -11.67
C ALA A 188 1.46 2.91 -10.74
N SER A 189 0.14 2.99 -10.91
CA SER A 189 -0.73 3.80 -10.04
C SER A 189 -0.75 3.34 -8.58
N GLN A 190 -0.33 2.11 -8.28
CA GLN A 190 -0.18 1.64 -6.89
C GLN A 190 1.02 2.29 -6.18
N PHE A 191 1.98 2.82 -6.94
CA PHE A 191 3.24 3.37 -6.42
C PHE A 191 3.39 4.87 -6.69
N ILE A 192 3.03 5.33 -7.89
CA ILE A 192 3.05 6.74 -8.25
C ILE A 192 1.88 7.42 -7.56
N GLY A 193 2.14 8.44 -6.73
CA GLY A 193 1.03 9.16 -6.07
C GLY A 193 0.60 8.57 -4.72
N THR A 194 1.12 7.41 -4.32
CA THR A 194 0.56 6.61 -3.21
C THR A 194 1.33 6.73 -1.90
N SER A 195 0.63 7.16 -0.86
CA SER A 195 1.10 7.10 0.53
C SER A 195 0.34 6.03 1.31
N ILE A 196 1.07 5.32 2.17
CA ILE A 196 0.50 4.39 3.15
C ILE A 196 0.66 5.01 4.54
N ILE A 197 -0.43 5.11 5.28
CA ILE A 197 -0.40 5.38 6.72
C ILE A 197 -0.09 4.06 7.42
N CYS A 198 1.09 3.95 7.99
CA CYS A 198 1.51 2.82 8.78
C CYS A 198 1.15 3.04 10.25
N ALA A 199 0.18 2.30 10.77
CA ALA A 199 -0.05 2.20 12.21
C ALA A 199 1.01 1.26 12.80
N VAL A 200 1.99 1.81 13.52
CA VAL A 200 3.17 1.05 13.97
C VAL A 200 2.93 0.49 15.36
N PHE A 201 3.14 -0.82 15.51
CA PHE A 201 3.07 -1.54 16.76
C PHE A 201 4.40 -2.18 17.09
N GLU A 202 4.79 -2.18 18.35
CA GLU A 202 5.93 -2.93 18.88
C GLU A 202 5.47 -4.26 19.47
N GLU A 203 6.17 -5.35 19.14
CA GLU A 203 5.95 -6.67 19.75
C GLU A 203 6.21 -6.64 21.27
N SER A 204 5.38 -7.36 22.03
CA SER A 204 5.68 -7.60 23.44
C SER A 204 6.92 -8.50 23.56
N PRO A 205 7.95 -8.14 24.35
CA PRO A 205 9.15 -8.94 24.50
C PRO A 205 8.91 -10.28 25.22
N HIS A 206 7.81 -10.40 25.97
CA HIS A 206 7.53 -11.52 26.86
C HIS A 206 6.24 -12.27 26.52
N GLU A 207 5.42 -11.73 25.62
CA GLU A 207 4.10 -12.28 25.31
C GLU A 207 3.94 -12.46 23.81
N THR A 208 3.41 -13.60 23.41
CA THR A 208 3.22 -13.94 22.00
C THR A 208 1.87 -13.48 21.46
N ASP A 209 0.96 -13.03 22.34
CA ASP A 209 -0.33 -12.51 21.91
C ASP A 209 -0.18 -11.11 21.32
N ARG A 210 -0.58 -10.98 20.06
CA ARG A 210 -0.60 -9.70 19.33
C ARG A 210 -1.43 -8.65 20.06
N MET A 211 -2.42 -9.02 20.87
CA MET A 211 -3.20 -8.10 21.67
C MET A 211 -2.36 -7.24 22.64
N ASN A 212 -1.16 -7.72 22.98
CA ASN A 212 -0.25 -7.06 23.88
C ASN A 212 0.81 -6.20 23.17
N ASN A 213 0.80 -6.19 21.84
CA ASN A 213 1.65 -5.28 21.07
C ASN A 213 1.24 -3.83 21.35
N ARG A 214 2.24 -2.97 21.54
CA ARG A 214 2.05 -1.57 21.91
C ARG A 214 1.99 -0.70 20.69
N PHE A 215 1.00 0.18 20.61
CA PHE A 215 0.93 1.17 19.55
C PHE A 215 1.95 2.28 19.80
N LEU A 216 2.84 2.54 18.84
CA LEU A 216 3.87 3.60 18.97
C LEU A 216 3.41 4.94 18.36
N GLY A 217 2.57 4.86 17.34
CA GLY A 217 2.13 6.02 16.57
C GLY A 217 1.95 5.68 15.10
N PHE A 218 1.64 6.70 14.31
CA PHE A 218 1.55 6.58 12.87
C PHE A 218 2.83 7.04 12.20
N LYS A 219 3.12 6.49 11.02
CA LYS A 219 4.13 6.99 10.09
C LYS A 219 3.55 6.98 8.69
N ARG A 220 3.91 7.97 7.88
CA ARG A 220 3.51 8.05 6.48
C ARG A 220 4.62 7.52 5.60
N LEU A 221 4.37 6.41 4.92
CA LEU A 221 5.31 5.77 3.99
C LEU A 221 4.94 6.16 2.56
N TRP A 222 5.89 6.73 1.82
CA TRP A 222 5.73 7.05 0.41
C TRP A 222 6.19 5.90 -0.48
N LEU A 223 5.28 5.34 -1.29
CA LEU A 223 5.62 4.22 -2.18
C LEU A 223 6.29 4.65 -3.49
N GLY A 224 6.28 5.93 -3.83
CA GLY A 224 6.90 6.42 -5.07
C GLY A 224 8.43 6.28 -5.11
N GLU A 225 9.06 5.93 -3.99
CA GLU A 225 10.48 5.51 -3.96
C GLU A 225 10.71 4.17 -4.66
N LEU A 226 9.67 3.33 -4.74
CA LEU A 226 9.70 2.02 -5.38
C LEU A 226 9.24 2.06 -6.85
N SER A 227 9.04 3.23 -7.46
CA SER A 227 8.54 3.31 -8.85
C SER A 227 9.45 2.59 -9.86
N GLN A 228 10.77 2.63 -9.67
CA GLN A 228 11.70 1.92 -10.56
C GLN A 228 11.63 0.40 -10.35
N ASP A 229 11.49 -0.06 -9.11
CA ASP A 229 11.26 -1.48 -8.80
C ASP A 229 9.92 -1.97 -9.37
N ALA A 230 8.90 -1.12 -9.33
CA ALA A 230 7.58 -1.41 -9.89
C ALA A 230 7.63 -1.53 -11.41
N GLN A 231 8.39 -0.65 -12.08
CA GLN A 231 8.63 -0.75 -13.53
C GLN A 231 9.34 -2.05 -13.90
N ARG A 232 10.45 -2.37 -13.21
CA ARG A 232 11.17 -3.64 -13.42
C ARG A 232 10.29 -4.85 -13.20
N LEU A 233 9.44 -4.82 -12.17
CA LEU A 233 8.47 -5.88 -11.89
C LEU A 233 7.46 -6.02 -13.04
N TRP A 234 6.89 -4.91 -13.53
CA TRP A 234 5.94 -4.89 -14.65
C TRP A 234 6.56 -5.47 -15.92
N GLU A 235 7.78 -5.03 -16.28
CA GLU A 235 8.53 -5.53 -17.43
C GLU A 235 8.81 -7.04 -17.31
N THR A 236 9.21 -7.50 -16.12
CA THR A 236 9.49 -8.92 -15.86
C THR A 236 8.23 -9.78 -16.01
N ILE A 237 7.08 -9.33 -15.50
CA ILE A 237 5.83 -10.06 -15.63
C ILE A 237 5.44 -10.17 -17.12
N ARG A 238 5.56 -9.07 -17.87
CA ARG A 238 5.25 -9.04 -19.31
C ARG A 238 6.20 -9.92 -20.12
N ASP A 239 7.49 -9.91 -19.83
CA ASP A 239 8.44 -10.84 -20.46
C ASP A 239 8.05 -12.30 -20.22
N LEU A 240 7.69 -12.66 -18.99
CA LEU A 240 7.26 -14.03 -18.66
C LEU A 240 6.03 -14.45 -19.49
N VAL A 241 5.08 -13.55 -19.68
CA VAL A 241 3.84 -13.85 -20.41
C VAL A 241 4.04 -13.81 -21.92
N PHE A 242 4.51 -12.69 -22.47
CA PHE A 242 4.59 -12.48 -23.92
C PHE A 242 5.64 -13.37 -24.58
N ASN A 243 6.69 -13.75 -23.86
CA ASN A 243 7.70 -14.68 -24.37
C ASN A 243 7.45 -16.14 -23.95
N ASN A 244 6.24 -16.47 -23.47
CA ASN A 244 5.82 -17.83 -23.09
C ASN A 244 6.76 -18.52 -22.08
N LYS A 245 7.35 -17.76 -21.16
CA LYS A 245 8.25 -18.27 -20.09
C LYS A 245 7.50 -18.54 -18.77
N LEU A 246 6.23 -18.17 -18.67
CA LEU A 246 5.39 -18.41 -17.51
C LEU A 246 5.11 -19.91 -17.33
N VAL A 247 5.47 -20.46 -16.17
CA VAL A 247 5.26 -21.87 -15.84
C VAL A 247 4.79 -22.04 -14.39
N ASP A 248 4.00 -23.08 -14.12
CA ASP A 248 3.67 -23.49 -12.75
C ASP A 248 4.81 -24.32 -12.16
N VAL A 249 5.35 -23.90 -11.02
CA VAL A 249 6.50 -24.56 -10.38
C VAL A 249 6.04 -25.26 -9.10
N PRO A 250 6.33 -26.56 -8.93
CA PRO A 250 6.08 -27.26 -7.67
C PRO A 250 6.82 -26.61 -6.50
N VAL A 251 6.12 -26.42 -5.38
CA VAL A 251 6.76 -26.00 -4.13
C VAL A 251 7.28 -27.24 -3.44
N LEU A 252 8.59 -27.34 -3.26
CA LEU A 252 9.24 -28.48 -2.62
C LEU A 252 9.44 -28.23 -1.12
N ASP A 253 9.45 -29.30 -0.34
CA ASP A 253 9.88 -29.30 1.06
C ASP A 253 11.42 -29.35 1.16
N ARG A 254 11.94 -29.32 2.40
CA ARG A 254 13.38 -29.39 2.68
C ARG A 254 14.07 -30.66 2.18
N ASN A 255 13.31 -31.70 1.84
CA ASN A 255 13.80 -32.98 1.35
C ASN A 255 13.62 -33.11 -0.17
N GLY A 256 13.21 -32.03 -0.86
CA GLY A 256 12.95 -32.03 -2.31
C GLY A 256 11.64 -32.68 -2.73
N LYS A 257 10.74 -33.04 -1.80
CA LYS A 257 9.43 -33.63 -2.13
C LYS A 257 8.37 -32.56 -2.30
N PRO A 258 7.32 -32.77 -3.12
CA PRO A 258 6.22 -31.82 -3.24
C PRO A 258 5.55 -31.53 -1.89
N LYS A 259 5.50 -30.24 -1.53
CA LYS A 259 4.85 -29.78 -0.30
C LYS A 259 3.34 -29.89 -0.46
N LEU A 260 2.69 -30.64 0.43
CA LEU A 260 1.22 -30.77 0.41
C LEU A 260 0.55 -29.64 1.21
N SER A 261 -0.58 -29.16 0.70
CA SER A 261 -1.46 -28.22 1.41
C SER A 261 -2.06 -28.90 2.64
N ARG A 262 -1.89 -28.30 3.83
CA ARG A 262 -2.43 -28.86 5.08
C ARG A 262 -3.96 -28.97 5.09
N ILE A 263 -4.64 -28.11 4.33
CA ILE A 263 -6.12 -28.05 4.29
C ILE A 263 -6.69 -29.04 3.28
N THR A 264 -6.07 -29.18 2.11
CA THR A 264 -6.65 -29.93 0.99
C THR A 264 -5.91 -31.21 0.64
N GLY A 265 -4.71 -31.43 1.19
CA GLY A 265 -3.84 -32.58 0.85
C GLY A 265 -3.21 -32.52 -0.54
N LEU A 266 -3.52 -31.51 -1.35
CA LEU A 266 -3.03 -31.39 -2.73
C LEU A 266 -1.59 -30.87 -2.78
N PRO A 267 -0.78 -31.27 -3.80
CA PRO A 267 0.53 -30.67 -4.05
C PRO A 267 0.44 -29.15 -4.23
N SER A 268 1.34 -28.44 -3.56
CA SER A 268 1.45 -26.99 -3.65
C SER A 268 2.29 -26.64 -4.87
N SER A 269 1.81 -25.68 -5.66
CA SER A 269 2.54 -25.09 -6.77
C SER A 269 2.32 -23.59 -6.79
N ALA A 270 3.26 -22.87 -7.39
CA ALA A 270 3.12 -21.44 -7.64
C ALA A 270 3.78 -21.10 -8.99
N PRO A 271 3.22 -20.14 -9.74
CA PRO A 271 3.87 -19.68 -10.95
C PRO A 271 5.27 -19.12 -10.65
N ASN A 272 6.15 -19.16 -11.64
CA ASN A 272 7.51 -18.59 -11.58
C ASN A 272 7.56 -17.05 -11.56
N TRP A 273 6.50 -16.39 -11.09
CA TRP A 273 6.51 -14.95 -10.81
C TRP A 273 7.66 -14.56 -9.87
N PRO A 274 8.21 -13.33 -9.99
CA PRO A 274 9.21 -12.79 -9.08
C PRO A 274 8.84 -13.02 -7.62
N LYS A 275 9.79 -13.55 -6.85
CA LYS A 275 9.67 -13.91 -5.43
C LYS A 275 10.44 -12.91 -4.58
N SER A 276 10.23 -12.96 -3.27
CA SER A 276 10.93 -12.07 -2.34
C SER A 276 12.45 -12.17 -2.48
N ARG A 277 13.04 -13.30 -2.84
CA ARG A 277 14.50 -13.36 -3.06
C ARG A 277 14.99 -12.50 -4.25
N ASP A 278 14.13 -12.19 -5.21
CA ASP A 278 14.49 -11.57 -6.49
C ASP A 278 14.49 -10.03 -6.42
N GLY A 279 13.88 -9.42 -5.40
CA GLY A 279 13.80 -7.97 -5.29
C GLY A 279 13.06 -7.47 -4.05
N VAL A 280 12.89 -6.15 -3.93
CA VAL A 280 12.08 -5.52 -2.86
C VAL A 280 10.58 -5.69 -3.11
N LEU A 281 10.18 -5.68 -4.38
CA LEU A 281 8.83 -5.99 -4.83
C LEU A 281 8.76 -7.41 -5.40
N PHE A 282 7.67 -8.11 -5.12
CA PHE A 282 7.44 -9.47 -5.62
C PHE A 282 5.95 -9.81 -5.67
N LEU A 283 5.59 -10.91 -6.34
CA LEU A 283 4.21 -11.36 -6.40
C LEU A 283 3.93 -12.50 -5.43
N ARG A 284 2.76 -12.42 -4.79
CA ARG A 284 2.22 -13.53 -4.02
C ARG A 284 0.70 -13.61 -4.18
N GLY A 285 0.25 -14.84 -4.42
CA GLY A 285 -1.15 -15.15 -4.60
C GLY A 285 -1.95 -15.12 -3.30
N SER A 286 -3.19 -14.64 -3.40
CA SER A 286 -4.17 -14.64 -2.31
C SER A 286 -5.38 -15.48 -2.71
N GLY A 287 -5.74 -16.46 -1.88
CA GLY A 287 -6.91 -17.32 -2.09
C GLY A 287 -7.35 -17.98 -0.80
N ARG A 288 -8.62 -18.39 -0.73
CA ARG A 288 -9.19 -19.03 0.47
C ARG A 288 -8.61 -20.41 0.73
N ASN A 289 -8.37 -21.19 -0.32
CA ASN A 289 -7.77 -22.52 -0.26
C ASN A 289 -7.19 -22.91 -1.63
N ALA A 290 -6.64 -24.12 -1.74
CA ALA A 290 -5.97 -24.60 -2.97
C ALA A 290 -6.84 -24.65 -4.24
N ARG A 291 -8.16 -24.56 -4.11
CA ARG A 291 -9.11 -24.58 -5.23
C ARG A 291 -9.43 -23.18 -5.78
N ASP A 292 -9.00 -22.11 -5.11
CA ASP A 292 -9.33 -20.71 -5.46
C ASP A 292 -8.46 -20.12 -6.58
N LYS A 293 -7.91 -20.99 -7.44
CA LYS A 293 -7.07 -20.60 -8.59
C LYS A 293 -7.94 -20.09 -9.74
N THR A 294 -8.36 -18.84 -9.63
CA THR A 294 -9.35 -18.18 -10.51
C THR A 294 -8.75 -17.47 -11.72
N VAL A 295 -7.43 -17.29 -11.76
CA VAL A 295 -6.72 -16.65 -12.88
C VAL A 295 -6.05 -17.71 -13.74
N SER A 296 -6.11 -17.56 -15.06
CA SER A 296 -5.43 -18.44 -16.02
C SER A 296 -4.75 -17.61 -17.10
N ILE A 297 -3.43 -17.70 -17.20
CA ILE A 297 -2.61 -16.98 -18.19
C ILE A 297 -1.68 -18.00 -18.84
N ASN A 298 -1.62 -18.05 -20.17
CA ASN A 298 -0.83 -19.03 -20.93
C ASN A 298 -1.04 -20.48 -20.46
N GLY A 299 -2.28 -20.84 -20.10
CA GLY A 299 -2.62 -22.17 -19.58
C GLY A 299 -2.22 -22.45 -18.12
N VAL A 300 -1.52 -21.52 -17.45
CA VAL A 300 -1.13 -21.63 -16.05
C VAL A 300 -2.23 -21.09 -15.13
N ARG A 301 -2.85 -21.98 -14.34
CA ARG A 301 -3.86 -21.59 -13.34
C ARG A 301 -3.25 -21.18 -12.02
N MET A 302 -3.70 -20.05 -11.48
CA MET A 302 -3.16 -19.44 -10.26
C MET A 302 -4.22 -18.64 -9.49
N TYR A 303 -3.89 -18.29 -8.25
CA TYR A 303 -4.71 -17.36 -7.46
C TYR A 303 -4.67 -15.96 -8.05
N ARG A 304 -5.58 -15.07 -7.59
CA ARG A 304 -5.37 -13.63 -7.77
C ARG A 304 -4.01 -13.23 -7.18
N GLN A 305 -3.26 -12.42 -7.91
CA GLN A 305 -1.93 -11.99 -7.51
C GLN A 305 -1.97 -10.57 -6.96
N ASN A 306 -1.14 -10.29 -5.97
CA ASN A 306 -0.88 -8.94 -5.48
C ASN A 306 0.62 -8.69 -5.52
N VAL A 307 0.99 -7.42 -5.62
CA VAL A 307 2.35 -6.97 -5.33
C VAL A 307 2.55 -6.95 -3.82
N TRP A 308 3.73 -7.37 -3.39
CA TRP A 308 4.16 -7.35 -1.99
C TRP A 308 5.47 -6.59 -1.88
N VAL A 309 5.60 -5.79 -0.83
CA VAL A 309 6.83 -5.08 -0.44
C VAL A 309 7.50 -5.85 0.68
N LYS A 310 8.81 -6.09 0.56
CA LYS A 310 9.61 -6.72 1.62
C LYS A 310 9.48 -5.99 2.95
N GLY A 311 9.21 -6.76 4.00
CA GLY A 311 9.08 -6.23 5.36
C GLY A 311 10.35 -5.54 5.87
N ILE A 312 11.53 -6.06 5.52
CA ILE A 312 12.80 -5.44 5.91
C ILE A 312 12.95 -4.02 5.34
N TRP A 313 12.57 -3.82 4.08
CA TRP A 313 12.62 -2.50 3.45
C TRP A 313 11.65 -1.54 4.13
N ILE A 314 10.45 -2.01 4.49
CA ILE A 314 9.46 -1.19 5.22
C ILE A 314 10.03 -0.76 6.56
N ALA A 315 10.63 -1.68 7.33
CA ALA A 315 11.23 -1.36 8.62
C ALA A 315 12.33 -0.30 8.48
N GLU A 316 13.20 -0.46 7.48
CA GLU A 316 14.28 0.49 7.16
C GLU A 316 13.77 1.85 6.70
N GLN A 317 12.66 1.93 5.96
CA GLN A 317 12.06 3.21 5.62
C GLN A 317 11.41 3.87 6.83
N LEU A 318 10.63 3.09 7.60
CA LEU A 318 9.95 3.61 8.77
C LEU A 318 10.92 4.12 9.82
N SER A 319 12.13 3.57 9.96
CA SER A 319 13.14 4.07 10.90
C SER A 319 13.66 5.46 10.55
N ARG A 320 13.50 5.92 9.30
CA ARG A 320 13.92 7.26 8.82
C ARG A 320 12.88 8.35 9.09
N TYR A 321 11.63 7.97 9.34
CA TYR A 321 10.54 8.90 9.60
C TYR A 321 10.28 9.05 11.09
N GLU A 322 9.98 10.25 11.55
CA GLU A 322 9.45 10.47 12.88
C GLU A 322 8.02 9.95 13.00
N TYR A 323 7.59 9.66 14.23
CA TYR A 323 6.19 9.35 14.47
C TYR A 323 5.37 10.64 14.38
N LEU A 324 4.27 10.57 13.64
CA LEU A 324 3.23 11.58 13.60
C LEU A 324 2.43 11.47 14.90
#